data_AF-A0A4Y2M0K4-F1
#
_entry.id   AF-A0A4Y2M0K4-F1
#
_cell.length_a   1.000
_cell.length_b   1.000
_cell.length_c   1.000
_cell.angle_alpha   90.00
_cell.angle_beta   90.00
_cell.angle_gamma   90.00
#
_symmetry.space_group_name_H-M   'P 1'
#
loop_
_entity.id
_entity.type
_entity.pdbx_description
1 polymer ?
#
loop_
_entity_poly.entity_id
_entity_poly.type
_entity_poly.pdbx_seq_one_letter_code
_entity_poly.pdbx_strand_id
1 'polypeptide(L)'
;MAASDKMLENNEKDLNDGHVVHYSYYVRNLNTIQRLPYKRRFTTKCQVLSTSWRFKMLFQQVPGADTVSCSITLRRTDGVKIPVMASMSVSLSRATHGSPFFSEEFEKNGILPGEEIQESIAEVIPTEHMRTTFYKKIDIAVIIIIRNCHSMIKTDLERNLRAQKKRMMISNI
;
A
#
# COMPACT_ATOMS: atom_id res chain seq x y z
N MET A 1 -3.15 26.98 9.68
CA MET A 1 -3.49 26.80 8.26
C MET A 1 -3.36 25.33 7.92
N ALA A 2 -4.42 24.70 7.45
CA ALA A 2 -4.43 23.29 7.06
C ALA A 2 -3.54 23.07 5.83
N ALA A 3 -2.69 22.04 5.84
CA ALA A 3 -2.01 21.57 4.64
C ALA A 3 -3.09 21.19 3.62
N SER A 4 -3.14 21.86 2.47
CA SER A 4 -4.04 21.45 1.41
C SER A 4 -3.42 20.22 0.72
N ASP A 5 -3.75 19.04 1.24
CA ASP A 5 -3.51 17.76 0.57
C ASP A 5 -4.40 17.71 -0.66
N LYS A 6 -3.87 18.12 -1.83
CA LYS A 6 -4.58 17.95 -3.09
C LYS A 6 -4.15 16.61 -3.67
N MET A 7 -5.01 15.61 -3.51
CA MET A 7 -4.90 14.30 -4.15
C MET A 7 -4.89 14.51 -5.66
N LEU A 8 -3.82 14.10 -6.34
CA LEU A 8 -3.64 14.38 -7.76
C LEU A 8 -4.32 13.33 -8.64
N GLU A 9 -4.27 12.06 -8.26
CA GLU A 9 -4.77 10.97 -9.09
C GLU A 9 -5.03 9.72 -8.23
N ASN A 10 -6.14 9.04 -8.49
CA ASN A 10 -6.42 7.70 -7.97
C ASN A 10 -6.71 6.80 -9.16
N ASN A 11 -5.84 5.83 -9.41
CA ASN A 11 -6.07 4.82 -10.43
C ASN A 11 -6.20 3.45 -9.76
N GLU A 12 -7.37 2.86 -9.89
CA GLU A 12 -7.64 1.47 -9.49
C GLU A 12 -7.63 0.61 -10.77
N LYS A 13 -6.85 -0.47 -10.77
CA LYS A 13 -6.77 -1.40 -11.90
C LYS A 13 -6.91 -2.83 -11.41
N ASP A 14 -7.73 -3.61 -12.09
CA ASP A 14 -7.87 -5.03 -11.83
C ASP A 14 -6.74 -5.82 -12.51
N LEU A 15 -6.21 -6.81 -11.80
CA LEU A 15 -5.27 -7.81 -12.31
C LEU A 15 -5.96 -9.18 -12.33
N ASN A 16 -5.42 -10.11 -13.11
CA ASN A 16 -5.95 -11.47 -13.17
C ASN A 16 -6.00 -12.17 -11.79
N ASP A 17 -5.11 -11.83 -10.86
CA ASP A 17 -5.03 -12.43 -9.52
C ASP A 17 -5.20 -11.44 -8.36
N GLY A 18 -5.58 -10.20 -8.65
CA GLY A 18 -5.45 -9.12 -7.68
C GLY A 18 -6.00 -7.77 -8.12
N HIS A 19 -5.64 -6.75 -7.36
CA HIS A 19 -5.97 -5.34 -7.63
C HIS A 19 -4.75 -4.46 -7.37
N VAL A 20 -4.62 -3.42 -8.19
CA VAL A 20 -3.64 -2.35 -8.00
C VAL A 20 -4.39 -1.09 -7.62
N VAL A 21 -3.91 -0.41 -6.58
CA VAL A 21 -4.38 0.90 -6.15
C VAL A 21 -3.19 1.84 -6.19
N HIS A 22 -3.23 2.81 -7.09
CA HIS A 22 -2.23 3.86 -7.20
C HIS A 22 -2.83 5.19 -6.74
N TYR A 23 -2.12 5.88 -5.88
CA TYR A 23 -2.45 7.26 -5.53
C TYR A 23 -1.19 8.12 -5.47
N SER A 24 -1.35 9.36 -5.93
CA SER A 24 -0.32 10.38 -5.86
C SER A 24 -0.83 11.60 -5.11
N TYR A 25 -0.01 12.15 -4.24
CA TYR A 25 -0.28 13.37 -3.49
C TYR A 25 1.01 14.13 -3.28
N TYR A 26 0.91 15.38 -2.83
CA TYR A 26 2.10 16.15 -2.49
C TYR A 26 2.01 16.72 -1.09
N VAL A 27 3.18 16.90 -0.49
CA VAL A 27 3.35 17.59 0.79
C VAL A 27 4.17 18.86 0.56
N ARG A 28 3.79 19.95 1.22
CA ARG A 28 4.49 21.24 1.13
C ARG A 28 5.10 21.59 2.47
N ASN A 29 6.27 22.22 2.50
CA ASN A 29 6.86 22.73 3.74
C ASN A 29 6.93 21.63 4.83
N LEU A 30 7.60 20.52 4.53
CA LEU A 30 7.72 19.37 5.45
C LEU A 30 8.24 19.76 6.84
N ASN A 31 9.03 20.84 6.93
CA ASN A 31 9.49 21.43 8.19
C ASN A 31 8.33 21.88 9.12
N THR A 32 7.17 22.24 8.57
CA THR A 32 5.98 22.68 9.31
C THR A 32 4.92 21.57 9.49
N ILE A 33 4.99 20.51 8.68
CA ILE A 33 3.96 19.45 8.62
C ILE A 33 4.19 18.32 9.63
N GLN A 34 5.24 18.36 10.45
CA GLN A 34 5.73 17.35 11.41
C GLN A 34 4.72 16.48 12.21
N ARG A 35 3.41 16.74 12.19
CA ARG A 35 2.43 16.11 13.09
C ARG A 35 1.22 15.46 12.42
N LEU A 36 0.89 15.76 11.17
CA LEU A 36 -0.33 15.20 10.56
C LEU A 36 0.01 14.02 9.64
N PRO A 37 -0.31 12.77 10.05
CA PRO A 37 -0.14 11.63 9.17
C PRO A 37 -1.13 11.72 8.00
N TYR A 38 -0.64 11.47 6.79
CA TYR A 38 -1.52 11.18 5.66
C TYR A 38 -2.23 9.86 5.92
N LYS A 39 -3.55 9.80 5.71
CA LYS A 39 -4.35 8.60 5.93
C LYS A 39 -5.26 8.38 4.73
N ARG A 40 -5.29 7.15 4.24
CA ARG A 40 -6.22 6.75 3.18
C ARG A 40 -6.92 5.45 3.57
N ARG A 41 -8.20 5.37 3.27
CA ARG A 41 -8.97 4.11 3.31
C ARG A 41 -9.37 3.77 1.90
N PHE A 42 -9.32 2.49 1.55
CA PHE A 42 -9.81 1.98 0.28
C PHE A 42 -10.35 0.57 0.46
N THR A 43 -11.09 0.09 -0.53
CA THR A 43 -11.63 -1.28 -0.54
C THR A 43 -11.45 -1.85 -1.93
N THR A 44 -10.93 -3.07 -2.04
CA THR A 44 -10.77 -3.75 -3.33
C THR A 44 -12.13 -4.13 -3.87
N LYS A 45 -12.42 -3.78 -5.14
CA LYS A 45 -13.68 -4.13 -5.81
C LYS A 45 -13.63 -5.53 -6.43
N CYS A 46 -13.06 -6.47 -5.69
CA CYS A 46 -12.99 -7.87 -6.08
C CYS A 46 -14.39 -8.49 -6.05
N GLN A 47 -14.79 -9.18 -7.12
CA GLN A 47 -16.04 -9.93 -7.13
C GLN A 47 -15.99 -11.18 -6.23
N VAL A 48 -14.79 -11.68 -5.94
CA VAL A 48 -14.57 -12.91 -5.15
C VAL A 48 -14.38 -12.60 -3.66
N LEU A 49 -13.42 -11.71 -3.36
CA LEU A 49 -13.05 -11.35 -2.00
C LEU A 49 -12.74 -9.85 -1.93
N SER A 50 -13.75 -9.05 -1.62
CA SER A 50 -13.54 -7.64 -1.31
C SER A 50 -12.82 -7.50 0.04
N THR A 51 -11.76 -6.70 0.07
CA THR A 51 -10.94 -6.44 1.27
C THR A 51 -10.81 -4.96 1.52
N SER A 52 -10.84 -4.55 2.78
CA SER A 52 -10.81 -3.13 3.17
C SER A 52 -9.50 -2.80 3.84
N TRP A 53 -8.88 -1.68 3.43
CA TRP A 53 -7.53 -1.34 3.83
C TRP A 53 -7.44 0.09 4.36
N ARG A 54 -6.44 0.30 5.22
CA ARG A 54 -6.08 1.60 5.77
C ARG A 54 -4.58 1.81 5.60
N PHE A 55 -4.24 2.75 4.73
CA PHE A 55 -2.89 3.25 4.58
C PHE A 55 -2.66 4.46 5.49
N LYS A 56 -1.47 4.54 6.07
CA LYS A 56 -0.98 5.71 6.80
C LYS A 56 0.48 5.96 6.46
N MET A 57 0.84 7.23 6.36
CA MET A 57 2.22 7.67 6.19
C MET A 57 2.47 8.89 7.08
N LEU A 58 3.57 8.89 7.83
CA LEU A 58 3.93 9.95 8.75
C LEU A 58 5.40 10.32 8.55
N PHE A 59 5.64 11.58 8.19
CA PHE A 59 6.99 12.14 8.16
C PHE A 59 7.33 12.73 9.52
N GLN A 60 8.57 12.49 9.98
CA GLN A 60 9.09 13.04 11.21
C GLN A 60 10.49 13.61 10.96
N GLN A 61 10.76 14.79 11.48
CA GLN A 61 12.13 15.30 11.51
C GLN A 61 12.85 14.67 12.69
N VAL A 62 14.06 14.17 12.47
CA VAL A 62 14.87 13.58 13.55
C VAL A 62 15.51 14.72 14.35
N PRO A 63 15.27 14.85 15.67
CA PRO A 63 15.86 15.91 16.47
C PRO A 63 17.39 15.89 16.42
N GLY A 64 18.01 17.04 16.16
CA GLY A 64 19.46 17.16 16.07
C GLY A 64 20.09 16.62 14.79
N ALA A 65 19.30 16.03 13.88
CA ALA A 65 19.75 15.64 12.56
C ALA A 65 19.02 16.47 11.49
N ASP A 66 19.74 16.87 10.45
CA ASP A 66 19.16 17.45 9.25
C ASP A 66 18.60 16.34 8.35
N THR A 67 17.80 15.43 8.91
CA THR A 67 17.17 14.32 8.18
C THR A 67 15.68 14.19 8.51
N VAL A 68 14.94 13.60 7.56
CA VAL A 68 13.51 13.28 7.72
C VAL A 68 13.33 11.77 7.63
N SER A 69 12.74 11.20 8.67
CA SER A 69 12.29 9.81 8.71
C SER A 69 10.83 9.71 8.28
N CYS A 70 10.42 8.49 7.92
CA CYS A 70 9.03 8.19 7.59
C CYS A 70 8.60 6.87 8.19
N SER A 71 7.42 6.86 8.82
CA SER A 71 6.73 5.64 9.21
C SER A 71 5.57 5.38 8.28
N ILE A 72 5.45 4.15 7.80
CA ILE A 72 4.42 3.72 6.86
C ILE A 72 3.66 2.54 7.47
N THR A 73 2.34 2.53 7.31
CA THR A 73 1.50 1.41 7.75
C THR A 73 0.44 1.11 6.69
N LEU A 74 0.32 -0.15 6.32
CA LEU A 74 -0.78 -0.67 5.51
C LEU A 74 -1.49 -1.79 6.28
N ARG A 75 -2.69 -1.49 6.80
CA ARG A 75 -3.47 -2.40 7.62
C ARG A 75 -4.71 -2.89 6.92
N ARG A 76 -4.98 -4.20 7.03
CA ARG A 76 -6.25 -4.79 6.62
C ARG A 76 -7.32 -4.63 7.71
N THR A 77 -8.52 -4.24 7.31
CA THR A 77 -9.58 -3.75 8.22
C THR A 77 -10.96 -4.36 7.98
N ASP A 78 -11.15 -5.18 6.94
CA ASP A 78 -12.35 -6.01 6.80
C ASP A 78 -12.37 -7.15 7.84
N GLY A 79 -13.49 -7.86 7.95
CA GLY A 79 -13.65 -9.00 8.86
C GLY A 79 -13.41 -10.37 8.22
N VAL A 80 -12.97 -10.44 6.95
CA VAL A 80 -12.97 -11.69 6.19
C VAL A 80 -11.68 -12.47 6.41
N LYS A 81 -11.76 -13.62 7.10
CA LYS A 81 -10.60 -14.42 7.56
C LYS A 81 -9.93 -15.26 6.47
N ILE A 82 -9.82 -14.73 5.25
CA ILE A 82 -9.09 -15.37 4.17
C ILE A 82 -7.79 -14.60 3.95
N PRO A 83 -6.62 -15.24 4.04
CA PRO A 83 -5.34 -14.57 3.88
C PRO A 83 -5.18 -14.02 2.46
N VAL A 84 -4.55 -12.85 2.35
CA VAL A 84 -4.17 -12.24 1.07
C VAL A 84 -2.71 -11.83 1.11
N MET A 85 -2.12 -11.61 -0.06
CA MET A 85 -0.79 -11.03 -0.16
C MET A 85 -0.94 -9.54 -0.43
N ALA A 86 -0.14 -8.70 0.22
CA ALA A 86 -0.07 -7.29 -0.10
C ALA A 86 1.38 -6.89 -0.36
N SER A 87 1.61 -6.12 -1.42
CA SER A 87 2.83 -5.35 -1.60
C SER A 87 2.50 -3.87 -1.71
N MET A 88 3.48 -3.04 -1.37
CA MET A 88 3.37 -1.59 -1.38
C MET A 88 4.71 -1.00 -1.81
N SER A 89 4.69 -0.15 -2.82
CA SER A 89 5.82 0.68 -3.22
C SER A 89 5.53 2.14 -2.90
N VAL A 90 6.51 2.83 -2.33
CA VAL A 90 6.45 4.25 -2.03
C VAL A 90 7.64 4.93 -2.69
N SER A 91 7.36 5.98 -3.48
CA SER A 91 8.39 6.79 -4.11
C SER A 91 8.17 8.27 -3.84
N LEU A 92 9.28 8.99 -3.65
CA LEU A 92 9.30 10.44 -3.46
C LEU A 92 10.09 11.08 -4.59
N SER A 93 9.50 12.12 -5.16
CA SER A 93 10.09 12.90 -6.25
C SER A 93 9.92 14.39 -6.00
N ARG A 94 10.76 15.17 -6.68
CA ARG A 94 10.60 16.63 -6.72
C ARG A 94 9.64 16.95 -7.86
N ALA A 95 8.77 17.95 -7.68
CA ALA A 95 7.80 18.36 -8.71
C ALA A 95 8.40 18.69 -10.09
N THR A 96 9.69 19.02 -10.13
CA THR A 96 10.43 19.39 -11.35
C THR A 96 11.31 18.29 -11.92
N HIS A 97 11.45 17.14 -11.23
CA HIS A 97 12.34 16.06 -11.64
C HIS A 97 11.55 14.78 -11.88
N GLY A 98 11.71 14.18 -13.07
CA GLY A 98 10.96 12.98 -13.47
C GLY A 98 11.37 11.68 -12.77
N SER A 99 12.53 11.64 -12.11
CA SER A 99 13.00 10.46 -11.36
C SER A 99 12.80 10.64 -9.86
N PRO A 100 12.31 9.61 -9.13
CA PRO A 100 12.25 9.64 -7.68
C PRO A 100 13.66 9.65 -7.10
N PHE A 101 13.87 10.43 -6.04
CA PHE A 101 15.12 10.42 -5.26
C PHE A 101 15.07 9.39 -4.13
N PHE A 102 13.90 8.82 -3.87
CA PHE A 102 13.68 7.74 -2.92
C PHE A 102 12.61 6.81 -3.48
N SER A 103 12.84 5.50 -3.39
CA SER A 103 11.87 4.48 -3.77
C SER A 103 12.14 3.22 -2.97
N GLU A 104 11.12 2.71 -2.27
CA GLU A 104 11.19 1.47 -1.50
C GLU A 104 9.96 0.61 -1.78
N GLU A 105 10.12 -0.71 -1.65
CA GLU A 105 9.05 -1.70 -1.80
C GLU A 105 8.99 -2.62 -0.58
N PHE A 106 7.76 -2.92 -0.17
CA PHE A 106 7.45 -3.72 1.00
C PHE A 106 6.45 -4.79 0.60
N GLU A 107 6.66 -6.02 1.06
CA GLU A 107 5.74 -7.13 0.79
C GLU A 107 5.49 -7.92 2.06
N LYS A 108 4.24 -8.37 2.22
CA LYS A 108 3.89 -9.38 3.22
C LYS A 108 2.84 -10.35 2.67
N ASN A 109 3.16 -11.63 2.81
CA ASN A 109 2.29 -12.73 2.46
C ASN A 109 1.37 -13.09 3.63
N GLY A 110 0.18 -13.62 3.32
CA GLY A 110 -0.68 -14.23 4.32
C GLY A 110 -1.43 -13.27 5.26
N ILE A 111 -1.61 -12.00 4.89
CA ILE A 111 -2.19 -10.96 5.74
C ILE A 111 -3.66 -11.28 6.04
N LEU A 112 -3.97 -11.42 7.32
CA LEU A 112 -5.31 -11.60 7.88
C LEU A 112 -5.94 -10.26 8.31
N PRO A 113 -7.27 -10.21 8.51
CA PRO A 113 -7.95 -9.10 9.17
C PRO A 113 -7.24 -8.59 10.41
N GLY A 114 -6.99 -7.29 10.47
CA GLY A 114 -6.36 -6.64 11.61
C GLY A 114 -4.84 -6.57 11.54
N GLU A 115 -4.20 -7.41 10.72
CA GLU A 115 -2.75 -7.39 10.50
C GLU A 115 -2.31 -6.27 9.55
N GLU A 116 -1.03 -5.96 9.59
CA GLU A 116 -0.44 -4.87 8.82
C GLU A 116 0.98 -5.17 8.33
N ILE A 117 1.36 -4.41 7.30
CA ILE A 117 2.74 -4.07 6.97
C ILE A 117 3.04 -2.78 7.71
N GLN A 118 4.11 -2.74 8.50
CA GLN A 118 4.54 -1.56 9.23
C GLN A 118 6.04 -1.40 9.07
N GLU A 119 6.45 -0.25 8.55
CA GLU A 119 7.84 0.03 8.19
C GLU A 119 8.26 1.40 8.68
N SER A 120 9.54 1.54 9.02
CA SER A 120 10.14 2.79 9.45
C SER A 120 11.43 3.02 8.68
N ILE A 121 11.47 4.12 7.93
CA ILE A 121 12.61 4.51 7.11
C ILE A 121 13.31 5.67 7.81
N ALA A 122 14.57 5.49 8.19
CA ALA A 122 15.31 6.45 9.00
C ALA A 122 15.67 7.74 8.24
N GLU A 123 16.01 7.65 6.95
CA GLU A 123 16.45 8.78 6.13
C GLU A 123 15.80 8.71 4.74
N VAL A 124 14.62 9.32 4.59
CA VAL A 124 13.90 9.38 3.31
C VAL A 124 14.35 10.57 2.47
N ILE A 125 14.87 11.61 3.13
CA ILE A 125 15.34 12.84 2.48
C ILE A 125 16.82 13.02 2.86
N PRO A 126 17.75 12.83 1.91
CA PRO A 126 19.18 12.99 2.16
C PRO A 126 19.55 14.41 2.59
N THR A 127 20.62 14.53 3.39
CA THR A 127 21.09 15.81 3.93
C THR A 127 21.53 16.81 2.83
N GLU A 128 22.14 16.34 1.74
CA GLU A 128 22.52 17.19 0.59
C GLU A 128 21.30 17.84 -0.11
N HIS A 129 20.17 17.15 -0.01
CA HIS A 129 18.89 17.55 -0.57
C HIS A 129 18.14 18.52 0.36
N MET A 130 18.56 18.67 1.62
CA MET A 130 17.96 19.61 2.58
C MET A 130 18.45 21.05 2.39
N ARG A 131 19.68 21.24 1.88
CA ARG A 131 20.35 22.55 1.82
C ARG A 131 19.79 23.51 0.77
N THR A 132 19.13 23.01 -0.27
CA THR A 132 18.57 23.83 -1.36
C THR A 132 17.06 23.97 -1.21
N THR A 133 16.62 24.72 -0.20
CA THR A 133 15.20 25.06 0.02
C THR A 133 14.36 23.83 0.40
N PHE A 134 14.26 23.53 1.71
CA PHE A 134 13.29 22.59 2.29
C PHE A 134 11.99 22.54 1.47
N TYR A 135 11.84 21.47 0.71
CA TYR A 135 10.96 21.32 -0.45
C TYR A 135 9.60 22.00 -0.29
N LYS A 136 9.40 23.08 -1.05
CA LYS A 136 8.08 23.75 -1.20
C LYS A 136 6.99 22.75 -1.59
N LYS A 137 7.35 21.66 -2.28
CA LYS A 137 6.48 20.57 -2.72
C LYS A 137 7.28 19.29 -2.97
N ILE A 138 6.94 18.20 -2.29
CA ILE A 138 7.40 16.83 -2.60
C ILE A 138 6.21 16.05 -3.13
N ASP A 139 6.37 15.41 -4.27
CA ASP A 139 5.38 14.52 -4.84
C ASP A 139 5.65 13.08 -4.35
N ILE A 140 4.61 12.46 -3.82
CA ILE A 140 4.63 11.12 -3.24
C ILE A 140 3.71 10.27 -4.08
N ALA A 141 4.24 9.16 -4.61
CA ALA A 141 3.47 8.14 -5.28
C ALA A 141 3.48 6.85 -4.46
N VAL A 142 2.31 6.28 -4.26
CA VAL A 142 2.13 5.03 -3.51
C VAL A 142 1.34 4.06 -4.38
N ILE A 143 1.94 2.91 -4.63
CA ILE A 143 1.32 1.81 -5.37
C ILE A 143 1.10 0.67 -4.37
N ILE A 144 -0.13 0.21 -4.23
CA ILE A 144 -0.47 -0.96 -3.42
C ILE A 144 -1.00 -2.04 -4.36
N ILE A 145 -0.50 -3.25 -4.19
CA ILE A 145 -0.96 -4.43 -4.94
C ILE A 145 -1.50 -5.44 -3.92
N ILE A 146 -2.75 -5.84 -4.08
CA ILE A 146 -3.38 -6.91 -3.29
C ILE A 146 -3.55 -8.12 -4.20
N ARG A 147 -2.95 -9.26 -3.84
CA ARG A 147 -3.02 -10.52 -4.59
C ARG A 147 -3.74 -11.60 -3.81
N ASN A 148 -4.09 -12.68 -4.52
CA ASN A 148 -4.79 -13.88 -4.01
C ASN A 148 -6.24 -13.64 -3.57
N CYS A 149 -6.82 -12.46 -3.82
CA CYS A 149 -8.24 -12.23 -3.59
C CYS A 149 -9.14 -12.98 -4.59
N HIS A 150 -8.63 -13.38 -5.76
CA HIS A 150 -9.36 -14.20 -6.75
C HIS A 150 -9.25 -15.71 -6.51
N SER A 151 -8.31 -16.15 -5.66
CA SER A 151 -7.89 -17.56 -5.59
C SER A 151 -8.90 -18.48 -4.91
N MET A 152 -9.89 -17.95 -4.18
CA MET A 152 -10.93 -18.77 -3.53
C MET A 152 -11.82 -19.53 -4.52
N ILE A 153 -12.00 -19.05 -5.75
CA ILE A 153 -12.80 -19.78 -6.75
C ILE A 153 -12.09 -21.06 -7.18
N LYS A 154 -10.76 -21.05 -7.28
CA LYS A 154 -10.02 -22.20 -7.81
C LYS A 154 -9.96 -23.36 -6.83
N THR A 155 -9.68 -23.10 -5.56
CA THR A 155 -9.49 -24.16 -4.56
C THR A 155 -10.79 -24.88 -4.22
N ASP A 156 -11.92 -24.18 -4.12
CA ASP A 156 -13.21 -24.83 -3.85
C ASP A 156 -13.76 -25.58 -5.07
N LEU A 157 -13.62 -25.02 -6.28
CA LEU A 157 -14.02 -25.73 -7.50
C LEU A 157 -13.17 -26.99 -7.72
N GLU A 158 -11.85 -26.90 -7.54
CA GLU A 158 -10.95 -28.06 -7.66
C GLU A 158 -11.21 -29.12 -6.59
N ARG A 159 -11.48 -28.70 -5.34
CA ARG A 159 -11.85 -29.61 -4.25
C ARG A 159 -13.17 -30.32 -4.55
N ASN A 160 -14.17 -29.60 -5.05
CA ASN A 160 -15.47 -30.15 -5.43
C ASN A 160 -15.35 -31.10 -6.62
N LEU A 161 -14.56 -30.75 -7.65
CA LEU A 161 -14.30 -31.61 -8.81
C LEU A 161 -13.55 -32.89 -8.41
N ARG A 162 -12.56 -32.81 -7.51
CA ARG A 162 -11.88 -34.00 -6.96
C ARG A 162 -12.83 -34.87 -6.16
N ALA A 163 -13.67 -34.28 -5.32
CA ALA A 163 -14.67 -35.01 -4.54
C ALA A 163 -15.71 -35.70 -5.45
N GLN A 164 -16.15 -35.02 -6.51
CA GLN A 164 -17.09 -35.57 -7.49
C GLN A 164 -16.47 -36.71 -8.30
N LYS A 165 -15.23 -36.56 -8.78
CA LYS A 165 -14.49 -37.64 -9.46
C LYS A 165 -14.32 -38.87 -8.55
N LYS A 166 -13.99 -38.66 -7.27
CA LYS A 166 -13.86 -39.76 -6.30
C LYS A 166 -15.19 -40.49 -6.08
N ARG A 167 -16.32 -39.77 -6.04
CA ARG A 167 -17.66 -40.39 -5.94
C ARG A 167 -18.02 -41.22 -7.18
N MET A 168 -17.71 -40.72 -8.37
CA MET A 168 -17.97 -41.45 -9.63
C MET A 168 -17.12 -42.72 -9.78
N MET A 169 -15.90 -42.75 -9.21
CA MET A 169 -15.08 -43.96 -9.22
C MET A 169 -15.54 -45.03 -8.22
N ILE A 170 -16.19 -44.63 -7.12
CA ILE A 170 -16.68 -45.56 -6.09
C ILE A 170 -18.03 -46.17 -6.47
N SER A 171 -18.85 -45.48 -7.29
CA SER A 171 -20.16 -45.97 -7.73
C SER A 171 -20.15 -47.00 -8.87
N ASN A 172 -18.97 -47.35 -9.39
CA ASN A 172 -18.79 -48.26 -10.52
C ASN A 172 -18.14 -49.61 -10.11
N ILE A 173 -18.18 -49.95 -8.82
CA ILE A 173 -17.76 -51.23 -8.23
C ILE A 173 -19.00 -51.84 -7.59
#